data_AF-A0A7Y8M509-F1
#
_entry.id   AF-A0A7Y8M509-F1
#
_cell.length_a   1.000
_cell.length_b   1.000
_cell.length_c   1.000
_cell.angle_alpha   90.00
_cell.angle_beta   90.00
_cell.angle_gamma   90.00
#
_symmetry.space_group_name_H-M   'P 1'
#
loop_
_entity.id
_entity.type
_entity.pdbx_description
1 polymer ?
#
loop_
_entity_poly.entity_id
_entity_poly.type
_entity_poly.pdbx_seq_one_letter_code
_entity_poly.pdbx_strand_id
1 'polypeptide(L)'
;MEAELIGIREVLLLVVGVILGALVSALFRRWRAGKAGKARHDRTSDPAAAGNGQEAASVAAFGQQLAEHLARYDLEREVGKLREEVAQLREEVKELRAARNISPQYAEALGLAQRGMSAQEIADRLGISLAEAELVHALSRGEELFKEPALDDGVWQPDRPPV
;
A
#
# COMPACT_ATOMS: atom_id res chain seq x y z
N MET A 1 39.22 -0.70 -29.59
CA MET A 1 37.77 -0.96 -29.69
C MET A 1 37.17 -0.43 -28.41
N GLU A 2 36.77 0.84 -28.47
CA GLU A 2 36.33 1.62 -27.32
C GLU A 2 34.87 1.30 -27.04
N ALA A 3 34.64 0.51 -25.98
CA ALA A 3 33.32 0.28 -25.40
C ALA A 3 33.32 0.91 -24.00
N GLU A 4 33.60 2.20 -23.93
CA GLU A 4 33.53 2.99 -22.71
C GLU A 4 32.15 3.67 -22.60
N LEU A 5 31.47 3.36 -21.50
CA LEU A 5 30.42 4.14 -20.86
C LEU A 5 29.19 4.49 -21.72
N ILE A 6 28.37 3.48 -22.00
CA ILE A 6 26.93 3.74 -22.21
C ILE A 6 26.38 4.18 -20.85
N GLY A 7 26.20 5.48 -20.67
CA GLY A 7 25.60 6.03 -19.46
C GLY A 7 24.23 5.37 -19.22
N ILE A 8 23.89 5.16 -17.94
CA ILE A 8 22.62 4.53 -17.52
C ILE A 8 21.40 5.19 -18.22
N ARG A 9 21.49 6.49 -18.51
CA ARG A 9 20.50 7.26 -19.26
C ARG A 9 20.31 6.78 -20.71
N GLU A 10 21.38 6.45 -21.43
CA GLU A 10 21.29 5.91 -22.80
C GLU A 10 20.64 4.53 -22.82
N VAL A 11 21.02 3.66 -21.87
CA VAL A 11 20.43 2.31 -21.74
C VAL A 11 18.94 2.43 -21.47
N LEU A 12 18.54 3.35 -20.58
CA LEU A 12 17.14 3.56 -20.23
C LEU A 12 16.33 4.09 -21.43
N LEU A 13 16.89 4.99 -22.24
CA LEU A 13 16.25 5.47 -23.47
C LEU A 13 16.07 4.37 -24.51
N LEU A 14 17.07 3.50 -24.70
CA LEU A 14 16.96 2.36 -25.63
C LEU A 14 15.88 1.36 -25.19
N VAL A 15 15.84 1.02 -23.90
CA VAL A 15 14.84 0.10 -23.34
C VAL A 15 13.43 0.68 -23.49
N VAL A 16 13.25 1.96 -23.14
CA VAL A 16 11.95 2.65 -23.29
C VAL A 16 11.51 2.71 -24.75
N GLY A 17 12.42 2.99 -25.68
CA GLY A 17 12.15 3.00 -27.11
C GLY A 17 11.70 1.64 -27.65
N VAL A 18 12.35 0.56 -27.23
CA VAL A 18 11.98 -0.82 -27.61
C VAL A 18 10.60 -1.18 -27.07
N ILE A 19 10.30 -0.82 -25.81
CA ILE A 19 9.00 -1.07 -25.18
C ILE A 19 7.89 -0.31 -25.90
N LEU A 20 8.09 0.98 -26.19
CA LEU A 20 7.13 1.81 -26.94
C LEU A 20 6.89 1.24 -28.35
N GLY A 21 7.95 0.86 -29.05
CA GLY A 21 7.86 0.24 -30.38
C GLY A 21 7.08 -1.08 -30.36
N ALA A 22 7.33 -1.93 -29.36
CA ALA A 22 6.63 -3.19 -29.18
C ALA A 22 5.13 -2.98 -28.87
N LEU A 23 4.80 -2.01 -28.02
CA LEU A 23 3.41 -1.64 -27.69
C LEU A 23 2.66 -1.13 -28.93
N VAL A 24 3.26 -0.22 -29.70
CA VAL A 24 2.67 0.29 -30.95
C VAL A 24 2.48 -0.85 -31.96
N SER A 25 3.47 -1.73 -32.10
CA SER A 25 3.40 -2.90 -32.99
C SER A 25 2.31 -3.89 -32.58
N ALA A 26 2.12 -4.13 -31.28
CA ALA A 26 1.06 -4.99 -30.76
C ALA A 26 -0.33 -4.39 -30.99
N LEU A 27 -0.47 -3.08 -30.78
CA LEU A 27 -1.71 -2.35 -31.04
C LEU A 27 -2.08 -2.36 -32.53
N PHE A 28 -1.07 -2.16 -33.39
CA PHE A 28 -1.25 -2.18 -34.84
C PHE A 28 -1.61 -3.57 -35.38
N ARG A 29 -1.00 -4.63 -34.83
CA ARG A 29 -1.37 -6.02 -35.16
C ARG A 29 -2.80 -6.33 -34.76
N ARG A 30 -3.25 -5.89 -33.58
CA ARG A 30 -4.63 -6.07 -33.10
C ARG A 30 -5.63 -5.32 -33.97
N TRP A 31 -5.27 -4.12 -34.44
CA TRP A 31 -6.11 -3.34 -35.35
C TRP A 31 -6.23 -3.96 -36.76
N ARG A 32 -5.14 -4.53 -37.31
CA ARG A 32 -5.18 -5.24 -38.60
C ARG A 32 -6.00 -6.53 -38.53
N ALA A 33 -5.92 -7.28 -37.44
CA ALA A 33 -6.72 -8.50 -37.25
C ALA A 33 -8.23 -8.20 -37.26
N GLY A 34 -8.65 -7.08 -36.67
CA GLY A 34 -10.05 -6.63 -36.69
C GLY A 34 -10.59 -6.28 -38.08
N LYS A 35 -9.72 -5.84 -39.01
CA LYS A 35 -10.11 -5.52 -40.40
C LYS A 35 -10.26 -6.76 -41.28
N ALA A 36 -9.56 -7.85 -40.98
CA ALA A 36 -9.66 -9.11 -41.74
C ALA A 36 -10.97 -9.87 -41.47
N GLY A 37 -11.60 -9.68 -40.31
CA GLY A 37 -12.87 -10.33 -39.94
C GLY A 37 -14.11 -9.76 -40.66
N LYS A 38 -14.03 -8.56 -41.23
CA LYS A 38 -15.21 -7.88 -41.82
C LYS A 38 -15.53 -8.31 -43.26
N ALA A 39 -14.63 -9.03 -43.93
CA ALA A 39 -14.83 -9.49 -45.32
C ALA A 39 -15.54 -10.86 -45.45
N ARG A 40 -15.89 -11.52 -44.33
CA ARG A 40 -16.48 -12.88 -44.34
C ARG A 40 -17.91 -12.96 -43.78
N HIS A 41 -18.55 -11.83 -43.46
CA HIS A 41 -19.88 -11.82 -42.82
C HIS A 41 -21.05 -11.68 -43.81
N ASP A 42 -20.83 -11.63 -45.13
CA ASP A 42 -21.92 -11.38 -46.09
C ASP A 42 -22.47 -12.63 -46.82
N ARG A 43 -22.19 -13.83 -46.30
CA ARG A 43 -22.79 -15.05 -46.84
C ARG A 43 -22.99 -16.07 -45.73
N THR A 44 -24.22 -16.59 -45.66
CA THR A 44 -24.76 -17.66 -44.78
C THR A 44 -25.40 -17.23 -43.45
N SER A 45 -26.68 -16.84 -43.53
CA SER A 45 -27.66 -17.08 -42.48
C SER A 45 -28.19 -18.51 -42.62
N ASP A 46 -27.54 -19.46 -41.95
CA ASP A 46 -28.02 -20.83 -41.73
C ASP A 46 -28.62 -20.94 -40.31
N PRO A 47 -29.75 -21.65 -40.11
CA PRO A 47 -30.39 -21.81 -38.81
C PRO A 47 -29.65 -22.74 -37.82
N ALA A 48 -28.42 -23.16 -38.11
CA ALA A 48 -27.57 -23.96 -37.22
C ALA A 48 -26.90 -23.16 -36.08
N ALA A 49 -27.07 -21.83 -36.04
CA ALA A 49 -26.40 -20.93 -35.11
C ALA A 49 -26.93 -20.93 -33.66
N ALA A 50 -28.06 -21.61 -33.39
CA ALA A 50 -28.66 -21.63 -32.05
C ALA A 50 -27.80 -22.37 -31.00
N GLY A 51 -27.11 -23.46 -31.38
CA GLY A 51 -26.25 -24.23 -30.46
C GLY A 51 -24.93 -23.52 -30.09
N ASN A 52 -24.32 -22.83 -31.05
CA ASN A 52 -23.02 -22.18 -30.87
C ASN A 52 -23.09 -20.95 -29.92
N GLY A 53 -24.26 -20.30 -29.83
CA GLY A 53 -24.46 -19.15 -28.93
C GLY A 53 -24.49 -19.53 -27.45
N GLN A 54 -25.08 -20.68 -27.12
CA GLN A 54 -25.15 -21.19 -25.74
C GLN A 54 -23.80 -21.73 -25.24
N GLU A 55 -23.01 -22.36 -26.12
CA GLU A 55 -21.66 -22.79 -25.78
C GLU A 55 -20.69 -21.61 -25.63
N ALA A 56 -20.81 -20.57 -26.46
CA ALA A 56 -20.04 -19.35 -26.29
C ALA A 56 -20.40 -18.59 -24.98
N ALA A 57 -21.68 -18.58 -24.60
CA ALA A 57 -22.15 -17.95 -23.37
C ALA A 57 -21.69 -18.69 -22.11
N SER A 58 -21.68 -20.04 -22.13
CA SER A 58 -21.21 -20.83 -20.98
C SER A 58 -19.69 -20.70 -20.77
N VAL A 59 -18.91 -20.67 -21.85
CA VAL A 59 -17.46 -20.43 -21.79
C VAL A 59 -17.15 -19.02 -21.31
N ALA A 60 -17.92 -18.01 -21.74
CA ALA A 60 -17.77 -16.63 -21.24
C ALA A 60 -18.11 -16.52 -19.74
N ALA A 61 -19.18 -17.17 -19.28
CA ALA A 61 -19.55 -17.20 -17.86
C ALA A 61 -18.50 -17.91 -17.00
N PHE A 62 -17.95 -19.03 -17.48
CA PHE A 62 -16.85 -19.72 -16.82
C PHE A 62 -15.59 -18.84 -16.74
N GLY A 63 -15.25 -18.13 -17.82
CA GLY A 63 -14.14 -17.18 -17.85
C GLY A 63 -14.31 -16.03 -16.85
N GLN A 64 -15.54 -15.51 -16.71
CA GLN A 64 -15.86 -14.47 -15.71
C GLN A 64 -15.70 -15.01 -14.29
N GLN A 65 -16.22 -16.20 -14.00
CA GLN A 65 -16.10 -16.82 -12.69
C GLN A 65 -14.63 -17.13 -12.33
N LEU A 66 -13.83 -17.57 -13.30
CA LEU A 66 -12.40 -17.81 -13.10
C LEU A 66 -11.64 -16.51 -12.87
N ALA A 67 -11.95 -15.44 -13.63
CA ALA A 67 -11.34 -14.14 -13.44
C ALA A 67 -11.65 -13.56 -12.05
N GLU A 68 -12.90 -13.70 -11.59
CA GLU A 68 -13.29 -13.30 -10.24
C GLU A 68 -12.57 -14.10 -9.16
N HIS A 69 -12.45 -15.41 -9.34
CA HIS A 69 -11.72 -16.27 -8.41
C HIS A 69 -10.23 -15.91 -8.33
N LEU A 70 -9.59 -15.64 -9.46
CA LEU A 70 -8.19 -15.21 -9.51
C LEU A 70 -8.01 -13.83 -8.85
N ALA A 71 -8.90 -12.88 -9.12
CA ALA A 71 -8.86 -11.56 -8.49
C ALA A 71 -9.02 -11.63 -6.96
N ARG A 72 -9.92 -12.49 -6.47
CA ARG A 72 -10.07 -12.72 -5.02
C ARG A 72 -8.82 -13.34 -4.42
N TYR A 73 -8.25 -14.35 -5.08
CA TYR A 73 -7.02 -15.00 -4.62
C TYR A 73 -5.84 -14.03 -4.57
N ASP A 74 -5.68 -13.19 -5.59
CA ASP A 74 -4.61 -12.18 -5.63
C ASP A 74 -4.78 -11.16 -4.49
N LEU A 75 -6.01 -10.70 -4.24
CA LEU A 75 -6.32 -9.81 -3.11
C LEU A 75 -6.01 -10.46 -1.76
N GLU A 76 -6.43 -11.71 -1.54
CA GLU A 76 -6.14 -12.45 -0.31
C GLU A 76 -4.63 -12.59 -0.09
N ARG A 77 -3.88 -12.83 -1.17
CA ARG A 77 -2.42 -12.92 -1.12
C ARG A 77 -1.77 -11.58 -0.78
N GLU A 78 -2.24 -10.48 -1.36
CA GLU A 78 -1.75 -9.13 -1.06
C GLU A 78 -2.04 -8.74 0.39
N VAL A 79 -3.27 -9.00 0.86
CA VAL A 79 -3.64 -8.78 2.26
C VAL A 79 -2.77 -9.62 3.20
N GLY A 80 -2.50 -10.88 2.84
CA GLY A 80 -1.59 -11.75 3.58
C GLY A 80 -0.18 -11.15 3.73
N LYS A 81 0.41 -10.69 2.61
CA LYS A 81 1.73 -10.04 2.60
C LYS A 81 1.75 -8.76 3.44
N LEU A 82 0.76 -7.89 3.27
CA LEU A 82 0.68 -6.64 4.03
C LEU A 82 0.55 -6.89 5.53
N ARG A 83 -0.20 -7.92 5.93
CA ARG A 83 -0.29 -8.30 7.36
C ARG A 83 1.04 -8.79 7.90
N GLU A 84 1.80 -9.54 7.12
CA GLU A 84 3.13 -10.00 7.50
C GLU A 84 4.12 -8.82 7.61
N GLU A 85 4.14 -7.92 6.64
CA GLU A 85 4.97 -6.70 6.66
C GLU A 85 4.63 -5.81 7.87
N VAL A 86 3.34 -5.62 8.16
CA VAL A 86 2.89 -4.87 9.35
C VAL A 86 3.33 -5.56 10.64
N ALA A 87 3.27 -6.89 10.71
CA ALA A 87 3.73 -7.63 11.88
C ALA A 87 5.26 -7.48 12.08
N GLN A 88 6.04 -7.54 11.00
CA GLN A 88 7.49 -7.33 11.02
C GLN A 88 7.83 -5.90 11.47
N LEU A 89 7.23 -4.89 10.87
CA LEU A 89 7.44 -3.48 11.26
C LEU A 89 7.07 -3.21 12.72
N ARG A 90 6.01 -3.85 13.22
CA ARG A 90 5.64 -3.72 14.64
C ARG A 90 6.72 -4.29 15.56
N GLU A 91 7.33 -5.42 15.20
CA GLU A 91 8.42 -5.99 15.98
C GLU A 91 9.67 -5.13 15.88
N GLU A 92 10.04 -4.63 14.70
CA GLU A 92 11.16 -3.70 14.53
C GLU A 92 10.98 -2.42 15.37
N VAL A 93 9.78 -1.83 15.37
CA VAL A 93 9.48 -0.67 16.22
C VAL A 93 9.61 -1.01 17.70
N LYS A 94 9.17 -2.20 18.11
CA LYS A 94 9.29 -2.67 19.50
C LYS A 94 10.76 -2.89 19.88
N GLU A 95 11.56 -3.48 19.00
CA GLU A 95 13.00 -3.63 19.17
C GLU A 95 13.70 -2.28 19.25
N LEU A 96 13.38 -1.33 18.36
CA LEU A 96 13.92 0.03 18.40
C LEU A 96 13.53 0.76 19.68
N ARG A 97 12.31 0.58 20.18
CA ARG A 97 11.87 1.12 21.47
C ARG A 97 12.61 0.48 22.65
N ALA A 98 12.89 -0.81 22.59
CA ALA A 98 13.67 -1.51 23.61
C ALA A 98 15.16 -1.11 23.57
N ALA A 99 15.72 -0.93 22.36
CA ALA A 99 17.08 -0.46 22.14
C ALA A 99 17.26 1.02 22.53
N ARG A 100 16.19 1.81 22.42
CA ARG A 100 16.10 3.14 23.04
C ARG A 100 16.02 2.95 24.55
N ASN A 101 17.17 2.67 25.17
CA ASN A 101 17.36 2.64 26.62
C ASN A 101 17.07 4.03 27.19
N ILE A 102 15.80 4.35 27.35
CA ILE A 102 15.37 5.49 28.15
C ILE A 102 15.70 5.12 29.59
N SER A 103 16.55 5.92 30.25
CA SER A 103 16.88 5.70 31.66
C SER A 103 15.59 5.45 32.46
N PRO A 104 15.55 4.44 33.36
CA PRO A 104 14.38 4.18 34.21
C PRO A 104 13.89 5.44 34.94
N GLN A 105 14.81 6.31 35.35
CA GLN A 105 14.53 7.59 36.01
C GLN A 105 13.78 8.57 35.09
N TYR A 106 14.11 8.59 33.80
CA TYR A 106 13.41 9.42 32.82
C TYR A 106 12.01 8.87 32.53
N ALA A 107 11.86 7.54 32.41
CA ALA A 107 10.55 6.91 32.20
C ALA A 107 9.60 7.19 33.38
N GLU A 108 10.12 7.14 34.61
CA GLU A 108 9.39 7.53 35.81
C GLU A 108 8.99 9.01 35.78
N ALA A 109 9.92 9.91 35.46
CA ALA A 109 9.65 11.34 35.32
C ALA A 109 8.55 11.64 34.29
N LEU A 110 8.60 10.98 33.13
CA LEU A 110 7.60 11.13 32.07
C LEU A 110 6.22 10.65 32.53
N GLY A 111 6.15 9.54 33.26
CA GLY A 111 4.90 9.05 33.84
C GLY A 111 4.33 9.95 34.93
N LEU A 112 5.16 10.69 35.68
CA LEU A 112 4.69 11.72 36.62
C LEU A 112 4.13 12.95 35.88
N ALA A 113 4.83 13.40 34.82
CA ALA A 113 4.38 14.50 33.98
C ALA A 113 3.04 14.20 33.28
N GLN A 114 2.87 12.99 32.75
CA GLN A 114 1.62 12.52 32.14
C GLN A 114 0.44 12.48 33.14
N ARG A 115 0.72 12.30 34.44
CA ARG A 115 -0.29 12.37 35.51
C ARG A 115 -0.60 13.82 35.95
N GLY A 116 0.00 14.82 35.30
CA GLY A 116 -0.25 16.24 35.56
C GLY A 116 0.64 16.86 36.65
N MET A 117 1.70 16.17 37.10
CA MET A 117 2.64 16.74 38.07
C MET A 117 3.45 17.88 37.43
N SER A 118 3.69 18.95 38.18
CA SER A 118 4.47 20.10 37.70
C SER A 118 5.97 19.75 37.58
N ALA A 119 6.68 20.48 36.73
CA ALA A 119 8.13 20.29 36.57
C ALA A 119 8.90 20.47 37.89
N GLN A 120 8.48 21.43 38.73
CA GLN A 120 9.09 21.67 40.04
C GLN A 120 8.94 20.45 40.97
N GLU A 121 7.74 19.89 41.07
CA GLU A 121 7.46 18.72 41.90
C GLU A 121 8.21 17.46 41.42
N ILE A 122 8.37 17.31 40.10
CA ILE A 122 9.13 16.20 39.51
C ILE A 122 10.63 16.34 39.85
N ALA A 123 11.19 17.55 39.72
CA ALA A 123 12.58 17.83 40.07
C ALA A 123 12.87 17.50 41.54
N ASP A 124 12.02 17.97 42.45
CA ASP A 124 12.15 17.73 43.89
C ASP A 124 12.01 16.24 44.25
N ARG A 125 11.11 15.53 43.58
CA ARG A 125 10.81 14.11 43.88
C ARG A 125 11.88 13.15 43.36
N LEU A 126 12.41 13.40 42.16
CA LEU A 126 13.36 12.50 41.50
C LEU A 126 14.82 12.96 41.64
N GLY A 127 15.07 14.10 42.29
CA GLY A 127 16.41 14.64 42.50
C GLY A 127 17.09 15.05 41.20
N ILE A 128 16.32 15.41 40.17
CA ILE A 128 16.81 15.87 38.87
C ILE A 128 16.79 17.40 38.79
N SER A 129 17.48 17.98 37.80
CA SER A 129 17.46 19.43 37.64
C SER A 129 16.10 19.95 37.18
N LEU A 130 15.77 21.19 37.53
CA LEU A 130 14.53 21.82 37.06
C LEU A 130 14.44 21.86 35.53
N ALA A 131 15.54 22.17 34.86
CA ALA A 131 15.60 22.18 33.40
C ALA A 131 15.30 20.80 32.78
N GLU A 132 15.78 19.73 33.42
CA GLU A 132 15.49 18.35 33.00
C GLU A 132 14.01 18.00 33.21
N ALA A 133 13.41 18.42 34.32
CA ALA A 133 11.99 18.23 34.56
C ALA A 133 11.10 19.04 33.61
N GLU A 134 11.50 20.26 33.23
CA GLU A 134 10.82 21.07 32.22
C GLU A 134 10.87 20.42 30.84
N LEU A 135 12.01 19.83 30.46
CA LEU A 135 12.16 19.06 29.23
C LEU A 135 11.21 17.85 29.22
N VAL A 136 11.17 17.08 30.31
CA VAL A 136 10.25 15.94 30.47
C VAL A 136 8.79 16.41 30.35
N HIS A 137 8.45 17.53 30.97
CA HIS A 137 7.10 18.09 30.91
C HIS A 137 6.73 18.52 29.48
N ALA A 138 7.65 19.17 28.75
CA ALA A 138 7.44 19.51 27.34
C ALA A 138 7.25 18.26 26.46
N LEU A 139 8.06 17.23 26.68
CA LEU A 139 7.99 15.97 25.92
C LEU A 139 6.71 15.19 26.20
N SER A 140 6.21 15.20 27.44
CA SER A 140 4.93 14.55 27.79
C SER A 140 3.73 15.14 27.04
N ARG A 141 3.74 16.46 26.77
CA ARG A 141 2.70 17.15 25.99
C ARG A 141 2.87 16.95 24.49
N GLY A 142 4.10 16.81 24.02
CA GLY A 142 4.40 16.49 22.63
C GLY A 142 3.81 15.13 22.23
N GLU A 143 3.89 14.13 23.11
CA GLU A 143 3.34 12.80 22.85
C GLU A 143 1.81 12.81 22.67
N GLU A 144 1.08 13.61 23.46
CA GLU A 144 -0.36 13.86 23.28
C GLU A 144 -0.67 14.52 21.92
N LEU A 145 0.21 15.39 21.42
CA LEU A 145 0.05 16.07 20.13
C LEU A 145 0.25 15.10 18.93
N PHE A 146 1.07 14.07 19.11
CA PHE A 146 1.32 13.02 18.10
C PHE A 146 0.39 11.81 18.25
N LYS A 147 -0.44 11.79 19.29
CA LYS A 147 -1.50 10.80 19.43
C LYS A 147 -2.56 11.15 18.39
N GLU A 148 -2.50 10.49 17.24
CA GLU A 148 -3.51 10.60 16.19
C GLU A 148 -4.90 10.56 16.85
N PRO A 149 -5.82 11.50 16.52
CA PRO A 149 -7.18 11.41 17.02
C PRO A 149 -7.68 10.05 16.61
N ALA A 150 -8.07 9.22 17.60
CA ALA A 150 -8.43 7.83 17.45
C ALA A 150 -8.99 7.58 16.05
N LEU A 151 -8.14 7.07 15.16
CA LEU A 151 -8.57 6.72 13.83
C LEU A 151 -9.65 5.69 14.07
N ASP A 152 -10.87 6.07 13.68
CA ASP A 152 -12.01 5.20 13.48
C ASP A 152 -11.46 3.83 13.05
N ASP A 153 -11.83 2.79 13.78
CA ASP A 153 -11.25 1.43 13.80
C ASP A 153 -11.41 0.66 12.47
N GLY A 154 -11.49 1.38 11.35
CA GLY A 154 -11.76 0.88 10.02
C GLY A 154 -13.21 0.48 9.84
N VAL A 155 -14.07 0.64 10.85
CA VAL A 155 -15.51 0.46 10.67
C VAL A 155 -16.01 1.70 9.94
N TRP A 156 -16.02 1.62 8.61
CA TRP A 156 -16.71 2.58 7.77
C TRP A 156 -18.17 2.69 8.23
N GLN A 157 -18.51 3.83 8.85
CA GLN A 157 -19.87 4.14 9.27
C GLN A 157 -20.51 5.06 8.22
N PRO A 158 -21.49 4.57 7.44
CA PRO A 158 -22.07 5.33 6.33
C PRO A 158 -22.72 6.65 6.73
N ASP A 159 -23.17 6.79 7.98
CA ASP A 159 -24.11 7.84 8.39
C ASP A 159 -23.48 8.96 9.24
N ARG A 160 -22.15 9.05 9.31
CA ARG A 160 -21.48 10.10 10.10
C ARG A 160 -21.42 11.41 9.31
N PRO A 161 -22.05 12.51 9.76
CA PRO A 161 -21.93 13.79 9.07
C PRO A 161 -20.50 14.35 9.20
N PRO A 162 -19.99 15.04 8.17
CA PRO A 162 -18.67 15.66 8.23
C PRO A 162 -18.65 16.79 9.27
N VAL A 163 -17.55 16.85 10.04
CA VAL A 163 -17.21 17.97 10.94
C VAL A 163 -16.63 19.15 10.16
#